data_AF-A0A3D5KM52-F1
#
_entry.id   AF-A0A3D5KM52-F1
#
_cell.length_a   1.000
_cell.length_b   1.000
_cell.length_c   1.000
_cell.angle_alpha   90.00
_cell.angle_beta   90.00
_cell.angle_gamma   90.00
#
_symmetry.space_group_name_H-M   'P 1'
#
loop_
_entity.id
_entity.type
_entity.pdbx_description
1 polymer ?
#
loop_
_entity_poly.entity_id
_entity_poly.type
_entity_poly.pdbx_seq_one_letter_code
_entity_poly.pdbx_strand_id
1 'polypeptide(L)' 'EKIEDEVSLKYLIKFYHEFPDTERSKFFIAYFDKLAGTKLLKRQIENGMSEDEIKKTWQKDLKAFKVKRKKYLLYP' A
#
# COMPACT_ATOMS: atom_id res chain seq x y z
N GLU A 1 0.95 6.61 -20.49
CA GLU A 1 1.32 6.54 -19.07
C GLU A 1 2.29 5.37 -18.92
N LYS A 2 3.44 5.56 -18.28
CA LYS A 2 4.45 4.49 -18.13
C LYS A 2 3.98 3.60 -16.98
N ILE A 3 3.67 2.34 -17.27
CA ILE A 3 3.36 1.35 -16.25
C ILE A 3 4.71 0.91 -15.66
N GLU A 4 4.92 1.19 -14.39
CA GLU A 4 6.11 0.73 -13.67
C GLU A 4 5.88 -0.67 -13.10
N ASP A 5 6.95 -1.46 -12.96
CA ASP A 5 6.91 -2.80 -12.38
C ASP A 5 6.78 -2.77 -10.84
N GLU A 6 5.93 -1.89 -10.33
CA GLU A 6 5.68 -1.70 -8.91
C GLU A 6 4.20 -1.54 -8.59
N VAL A 7 3.86 -1.85 -7.35
CA VAL A 7 2.50 -1.66 -6.83
C VAL A 7 2.25 -0.17 -6.68
N SER A 8 1.34 0.36 -7.49
CA SER A 8 0.92 1.77 -7.38
C SER A 8 -0.25 1.96 -6.42
N LEU A 9 -0.11 2.92 -5.50
CA LEU A 9 -1.16 3.40 -4.62
C LEU A 9 -1.89 4.65 -5.16
N LYS A 10 -1.40 5.24 -6.26
CA LYS A 10 -1.93 6.45 -6.90
C LYS A 10 -3.46 6.44 -7.00
N TYR A 11 -4.03 5.37 -7.55
CA TYR A 11 -5.46 5.27 -7.76
C TYR A 11 -6.23 5.13 -6.45
N LEU A 12 -5.72 4.31 -5.51
CA LEU A 12 -6.35 4.11 -4.22
C LEU A 12 -6.43 5.43 -3.43
N ILE A 13 -5.32 6.17 -3.38
CA ILE A 13 -5.22 7.47 -2.72
C ILE A 13 -6.11 8.50 -3.44
N LYS A 14 -6.04 8.58 -4.78
CA LYS A 14 -6.87 9.49 -5.57
C LYS A 14 -8.36 9.27 -5.32
N PHE A 15 -8.82 8.02 -5.42
CA PHE A 15 -10.24 7.70 -5.21
C PHE A 15 -10.67 7.93 -3.77
N TYR A 16 -9.79 7.73 -2.78
CA TYR A 16 -10.10 8.06 -1.39
C TYR A 16 -10.33 9.57 -1.19
N HIS A 17 -9.52 10.41 -1.83
CA HIS A 17 -9.67 11.87 -1.77
C HIS A 17 -10.89 12.37 -2.54
N GLU A 18 -11.20 11.78 -3.69
CA GLU A 18 -12.40 12.12 -4.49
C GLU A 18 -13.69 11.54 -3.90
N PHE A 19 -13.61 10.61 -2.93
CA PHE A 19 -14.77 10.02 -2.30
C PHE A 19 -15.53 11.05 -1.43
N PRO A 20 -16.88 11.06 -1.45
CA PRO A 20 -17.67 11.99 -0.66
C PRO A 20 -17.30 11.96 0.83
N ASP A 21 -17.05 13.15 1.41
CA ASP A 21 -16.66 13.29 2.82
C ASP A 21 -17.69 12.67 3.78
N THR A 22 -18.98 12.79 3.46
CA THR A 22 -20.10 12.25 4.23
C THR A 22 -20.09 10.72 4.32
N GLU A 23 -19.41 10.05 3.40
CA GLU A 23 -19.37 8.58 3.31
C GLU A 23 -17.96 8.00 3.46
N ARG A 24 -16.92 8.84 3.66
CA ARG A 24 -15.51 8.43 3.67
C ARG A 24 -15.20 7.28 4.64
N SER A 25 -15.96 7.12 5.72
CA SER A 25 -15.86 5.98 6.64
C SER A 25 -16.20 4.62 6.01
N LYS A 26 -16.97 4.60 4.90
CA LYS A 26 -17.38 3.40 4.16
C LYS A 26 -16.44 3.06 2.99
N PHE A 27 -15.48 3.93 2.65
CA PHE A 27 -14.58 3.73 1.51
C PHE A 27 -13.83 2.39 1.61
N PHE A 28 -13.29 2.09 2.79
CA PHE A 28 -12.59 0.83 3.03
C PHE A 28 -13.57 -0.27 3.45
N ILE A 29 -13.65 -1.33 2.65
CA ILE A 29 -14.43 -2.53 2.96
C ILE A 29 -13.93 -3.24 4.22
N ALA A 30 -14.80 -4.02 4.87
CA ALA A 30 -14.53 -4.65 6.17
C ALA A 30 -13.29 -5.58 6.19
N TYR A 31 -12.88 -6.10 5.05
CA TYR A 31 -11.73 -7.00 4.90
C TYR A 31 -10.53 -6.36 4.21
N PHE A 32 -10.49 -5.04 4.06
CA PHE A 32 -9.35 -4.32 3.49
C PHE A 32 -8.02 -4.65 4.20
N ASP A 33 -8.02 -4.62 5.54
CA ASP A 33 -6.82 -4.92 6.34
C ASP A 33 -6.30 -6.35 6.09
N LYS A 34 -7.19 -7.29 5.74
CA LYS A 34 -6.83 -8.67 5.41
C LYS A 34 -6.13 -8.73 4.06
N LEU A 35 -6.61 -7.96 3.07
CA LEU A 35 -5.99 -7.88 1.74
C LEU A 35 -4.65 -7.15 1.79
N ALA A 36 -4.56 -6.05 2.54
CA ALA A 36 -3.34 -5.29 2.72
C ALA A 36 -2.30 -6.01 3.61
N GLY A 37 -2.73 -7.00 4.39
CA GLY A 37 -1.89 -7.71 5.36
C GLY A 37 -1.51 -6.89 6.60
N THR A 38 -2.07 -5.68 6.74
CA THR A 38 -1.81 -4.77 7.87
C THR A 38 -2.92 -3.72 7.99
N LYS A 39 -3.10 -3.19 9.20
CA LYS A 39 -3.97 -2.02 9.46
C LYS A 39 -3.27 -0.70 9.12
N LEU A 40 -1.96 -0.73 8.88
CA LEU A 40 -1.13 0.47 8.72
C LEU A 40 -1.48 1.24 7.44
N LEU A 41 -1.63 0.55 6.30
CA LEU A 41 -1.89 1.19 5.00
C LEU A 41 -3.14 2.07 5.04
N LYS A 42 -4.25 1.54 5.58
CA LYS A 42 -5.50 2.30 5.74
C LYS A 42 -5.26 3.59 6.54
N ARG A 43 -4.62 3.48 7.71
CA ARG A 43 -4.31 4.63 8.58
C ARG A 43 -3.44 5.67 7.89
N GLN A 44 -2.46 5.23 7.09
CA GLN A 44 -1.58 6.15 6.38
C GLN A 44 -2.34 6.95 5.32
N ILE A 45 -3.25 6.31 4.59
CA ILE A 45 -4.11 6.98 3.61
C ILE A 45 -5.08 7.94 4.32
N GLU A 46 -5.69 7.53 5.43
CA GLU A 46 -6.57 8.38 6.24
C GLU A 46 -5.83 9.60 6.81
N ASN A 47 -4.54 9.47 7.11
CA ASN A 47 -3.69 10.57 7.56
C ASN A 47 -3.16 11.46 6.42
N GLY A 48 -3.55 11.20 5.16
CA GLY A 48 -3.14 12.00 4.01
C GLY A 48 -1.69 11.81 3.57
N MET A 49 -1.06 10.67 3.91
CA MET A 49 0.28 10.37 3.44
C MET A 49 0.31 10.15 1.93
N SER A 50 1.36 10.64 1.28
CA SER A 50 1.61 10.38 -0.15
C SER A 50 2.07 8.94 -0.40
N GLU A 51 1.94 8.50 -1.65
CA GLU A 51 2.39 7.17 -2.09
C GLU A 51 3.87 6.93 -1.76
N ASP A 52 4.72 7.93 -1.99
CA ASP A 52 6.16 7.84 -1.72
C ASP A 52 6.46 7.67 -0.22
N GLU A 53 5.73 8.39 0.64
CA GLU A 53 5.88 8.27 2.09
C GLU A 53 5.44 6.89 2.57
N ILE A 54 4.33 6.37 2.05
CA ILE A 54 3.85 5.02 2.37
C ILE A 54 4.88 3.97 1.91
N LYS A 55 5.36 4.05 0.66
CA LYS A 55 6.37 3.13 0.12
C LYS A 55 7.69 3.17 0.89
N LYS A 56 8.08 4.35 1.42
CA LYS A 56 9.24 4.47 2.31
C LYS A 56 9.08 3.63 3.58
N THR A 57 7.87 3.56 4.15
CA THR A 57 7.63 2.74 5.36
C THR A 57 7.84 1.24 5.12
N TRP A 58 7.65 0.77 3.88
CA TRP A 58 7.82 -0.65 3.54
C TRP A 58 9.28 -1.05 3.30
N GLN A 59 10.19 -0.10 3.05
CA GLN A 59 11.54 -0.40 2.60
C GLN A 59 12.32 -1.27 3.57
N LYS A 60 12.11 -1.12 4.88
CA LYS A 60 12.78 -1.93 5.90
C LYS A 60 12.42 -3.41 5.76
N ASP A 61 11.12 -3.72 5.70
CA ASP A 61 10.62 -5.09 5.64
C ASP A 61 10.86 -5.72 4.26
N LEU A 62 10.77 -4.93 3.19
CA LEU A 62 11.13 -5.36 1.84
C LEU A 62 12.61 -5.74 1.75
N LYS A 63 13.53 -4.96 2.36
CA LYS A 63 14.95 -5.32 2.43
C LYS A 63 15.16 -6.61 3.21
N ALA A 64 14.51 -6.77 4.37
CA ALA A 64 14.60 -7.98 5.18
C ALA A 64 14.05 -9.22 4.43
N PHE A 65 12.92 -9.08 3.74
CA PHE A 65 12.33 -10.14 2.93
C PHE A 65 13.23 -10.51 1.74
N LYS A 66 13.80 -9.53 1.04
CA LYS A 66 14.76 -9.75 -0.06
C LYS A 66 15.98 -10.55 0.40
N VAL A 67 16.46 -10.37 1.63
CA VAL A 67 17.54 -11.20 2.19
C VAL A 67 17.04 -12.62 2.48
N LYS A 68 15.87 -12.77 3.11
CA LYS A 68 15.30 -14.08 3.45
C LYS A 68 15.00 -14.93 2.22
N ARG A 69 14.40 -14.33 1.18
CA ARG A 69 13.97 -15.06 -0.04
C ARG A 69 15.13 -15.65 -0.84
N LYS A 70 16.35 -15.10 -0.73
CA LYS A 70 17.55 -15.58 -1.46
C LYS A 70 17.82 -17.07 -1.26
N LYS A 71 17.49 -17.62 -0.09
CA LYS A 71 17.67 -19.04 0.24
C LYS A 71 16.80 -19.98 -0.60
N TYR A 72 15.77 -19.46 -1.26
CA TYR A 72 14.73 -20.24 -1.90
C TYR A 72 14.54 -19.86 -3.38
N LEU A 73 15.41 -19.02 -3.96
CA LEU A 73 15.32 -18.64 -5.36
C LEU A 73 15.80 -19.80 -6.25
N LEU A 74 14.95 -20.20 -7.19
CA LEU A 74 15.27 -21.18 -8.24
C LEU A 74 15.71 -20.50 -9.55
N TYR A 75 15.47 -19.20 -9.67
CA TYR A 75 15.76 -18.40 -10.85
C TYR A 75 16.54 -17.15 -10.46
N PRO A 76 17.49 -16.69 -11.30
CA PRO A 76 18.20 -15.43 -11.13
C PRO A 76 17.27 -14.22 -10.96
#